data_AF-A0A0M8MY97-F1
#
_entry.id   AF-A0A0M8MY97-F1
#
_cell.length_a   1.000
_cell.length_b   1.000
_cell.length_c   1.000
_cell.angle_alpha   90.00
_cell.angle_beta   90.00
_cell.angle_gamma   90.00
#
_symmetry.space_group_name_H-M   'P 1'
#
loop_
_entity.id
_entity.type
_entity.pdbx_description
1 polymer ?
#
loop_
_entity_poly.entity_id
_entity_poly.type
_entity_poly.pdbx_seq_one_letter_code
_entity_poly.pdbx_strand_id
1 'polypeptide(L)'
;MSSTTAKLRACLRCHYAQTAAEFHAKGCPNCQDLLDMQGSQERVADFTTSNFDGLICMLQPEESWVAKWQRIEKRMVGLYAVKVVGHLPEGYE
;
A
#
# COMPACT_ATOMS: atom_id res chain seq x y z
N MET A 1 26.85 8.90 6.04
CA MET A 1 25.89 7.80 5.89
C MET A 1 24.83 8.27 4.90
N SER A 2 24.94 7.85 3.64
CA SER A 2 23.87 8.13 2.67
C SER A 2 22.69 7.24 3.07
N SER A 3 21.72 7.80 3.79
CA SER A 3 20.43 7.15 3.96
C SER A 3 19.77 7.19 2.60
N THR A 4 19.98 6.17 1.77
CA THR A 4 19.14 5.93 0.60
C THR A 4 17.74 5.65 1.12
N THR A 5 16.92 6.70 1.24
CA THR A 5 15.49 6.56 1.56
C THR A 5 14.91 5.67 0.48
N ALA A 6 14.64 4.41 0.84
CA ALA A 6 14.08 3.45 -0.10
C ALA A 6 12.75 4.02 -0.62
N LYS A 7 12.61 4.12 -1.95
CA LYS A 7 11.40 4.67 -2.55
C LYS A 7 10.21 3.79 -2.17
N LEU A 8 9.25 4.40 -1.50
CA LEU A 8 7.98 3.77 -1.15
C LEU A 8 7.12 3.59 -2.40
N ARG A 9 6.25 2.59 -2.35
CA ARG A 9 5.15 2.38 -3.28
C ARG A 9 3.87 2.25 -2.46
N ALA A 10 2.74 2.64 -3.01
CA ALA A 10 1.43 2.49 -2.41
C ALA A 10 0.62 1.43 -3.17
N CYS A 11 -0.05 0.54 -2.45
CA CYS A 11 -0.98 -0.43 -3.02
C CYS A 11 -2.14 0.29 -3.68
N LEU A 12 -2.39 0.01 -4.96
CA LEU A 12 -3.45 0.68 -5.73
C LEU A 12 -4.86 0.39 -5.20
N ARG A 13 -5.03 -0.68 -4.41
CA ARG A 13 -6.33 -1.09 -3.85
C ARG A 13 -6.62 -0.52 -2.46
N CYS A 14 -5.64 -0.57 -1.56
CA CYS A 14 -5.85 -0.23 -0.14
C CYS A 14 -4.98 0.93 0.35
N HIS A 15 -4.16 1.50 -0.52
CA HIS A 15 -3.26 2.63 -0.26
C HIS A 15 -2.14 2.35 0.76
N TYR A 16 -2.00 1.13 1.27
CA TYR A 16 -0.89 0.75 2.15
C TYR A 16 0.45 1.03 1.46
N ALA A 17 1.39 1.65 2.17
CA ALA A 17 2.65 2.11 1.64
C ALA A 17 3.83 1.39 2.31
N GLN A 18 4.70 0.79 1.49
CA GLN A 18 5.96 0.19 1.93
C GLN A 18 6.93 0.13 0.74
N THR A 19 8.13 -0.41 0.95
CA THR A 19 9.09 -0.58 -0.14
C THR A 19 8.63 -1.68 -1.11
N ALA A 20 9.07 -1.60 -2.37
CA ALA A 20 8.83 -2.68 -3.34
C ALA A 20 9.38 -4.03 -2.85
N ALA A 21 10.51 -4.01 -2.14
CA ALA A 21 11.14 -5.21 -1.57
C ALA A 21 10.25 -5.86 -0.49
N GLU A 22 9.60 -5.06 0.38
CA GLU A 22 8.66 -5.60 1.38
C GLU A 22 7.40 -6.16 0.73
N PHE A 23 6.86 -5.52 -0.31
CA PHE A 23 5.72 -6.09 -1.06
C PHE A 23 6.09 -7.40 -1.75
N HIS A 24 7.29 -7.49 -2.31
CA HIS A 24 7.77 -8.72 -2.91
C HIS A 24 8.00 -9.83 -1.86
N ALA A 25 8.56 -9.49 -0.71
CA ALA A 25 8.89 -10.48 0.32
C ALA A 25 7.66 -11.02 1.06
N LYS A 26 6.67 -10.17 1.33
CA LYS A 26 5.55 -10.47 2.25
C LYS A 26 4.16 -10.24 1.65
N GLY A 27 4.07 -9.62 0.48
CA GLY A 27 2.80 -9.17 -0.08
C GLY A 27 2.28 -7.89 0.57
N CYS A 28 1.07 -7.49 0.17
CA CYS A 28 0.34 -6.43 0.86
C CYS A 28 -0.42 -7.04 2.03
N PRO A 29 -0.23 -6.55 3.27
CA PRO A 29 -0.87 -7.15 4.44
C PRO A 29 -2.41 -7.08 4.42
N ASN A 30 -2.98 -6.22 3.57
CA ASN A 30 -4.42 -6.03 3.44
C ASN A 30 -5.04 -6.73 2.22
N CYS A 31 -4.22 -7.15 1.25
CA CYS A 31 -4.69 -7.55 -0.08
C CYS A 31 -3.93 -8.74 -0.67
N GLN A 32 -3.03 -9.37 0.08
CA GLN A 32 -2.20 -10.47 -0.45
C GLN A 32 -3.05 -11.63 -0.99
N ASP A 33 -4.12 -12.03 -0.30
CA ASP A 33 -4.99 -13.13 -0.76
C ASP A 33 -5.67 -12.85 -2.11
N LEU A 34 -5.82 -11.59 -2.50
CA LEU A 34 -6.44 -11.19 -3.76
C LEU A 34 -5.40 -10.84 -4.83
N LEU A 35 -4.36 -10.10 -4.45
CA LEU A 35 -3.39 -9.52 -5.39
C LEU A 35 -2.11 -10.35 -5.53
N ASP A 36 -1.92 -11.33 -4.65
CA ASP A 36 -0.89 -12.37 -4.68
C ASP A 36 0.50 -11.86 -5.16
N MET A 37 1.01 -10.84 -4.46
CA MET A 37 2.24 -10.13 -4.82
C MET A 37 3.52 -10.82 -4.32
N GLN A 38 3.41 -11.64 -3.27
CA GLN A 38 4.56 -12.31 -2.66
C GLN A 38 5.32 -13.17 -3.69
N GLY A 39 6.63 -12.95 -3.80
CA GLY A 39 7.52 -13.65 -4.74
C GLY A 39 7.42 -13.19 -6.20
N SER A 40 6.55 -12.23 -6.54
CA SER A 40 6.38 -11.75 -7.91
C SER A 40 6.65 -10.25 -8.04
N GLN A 41 7.79 -9.90 -8.64
CA GLN A 41 8.14 -8.49 -8.90
C GLN A 41 7.19 -7.83 -9.90
N GLU A 42 6.70 -8.59 -10.89
CA GLU A 42 5.73 -8.14 -11.88
C GLU A 42 4.42 -7.72 -11.20
N ARG A 43 3.86 -8.59 -10.36
CA ARG A 43 2.62 -8.27 -9.63
C ARG A 43 2.82 -7.08 -8.68
N VAL A 44 3.97 -6.97 -8.03
CA VAL A 44 4.28 -5.76 -7.23
C VAL A 44 4.24 -4.51 -8.10
N ALA A 45 4.79 -4.54 -9.32
CA ALA A 45 4.77 -3.40 -10.23
C ALA A 45 3.35 -3.06 -10.69
N ASP A 46 2.53 -4.07 -11.01
CA ASP A 46 1.15 -3.90 -11.53
C ASP A 46 0.17 -3.40 -10.47
N PHE A 47 0.33 -3.84 -9.22
CA PHE A 47 -0.65 -3.59 -8.15
C PHE A 47 -0.23 -2.49 -7.17
N THR A 48 0.92 -1.82 -7.41
CA THR A 48 1.38 -0.71 -6.59
C THR A 48 1.92 0.44 -7.44
N THR A 49 1.96 1.65 -6.90
CA THR A 49 2.44 2.85 -7.60
C THR A 49 3.45 3.63 -6.76
N SER A 50 4.47 4.20 -7.39
CA SER A 50 5.32 5.21 -6.75
C SER A 50 4.76 6.63 -6.88
N ASN A 51 3.67 6.81 -7.63
CA ASN A 51 3.00 8.09 -7.83
C ASN A 51 1.82 8.18 -6.86
N PHE A 52 2.07 8.74 -5.69
CA PHE A 52 1.08 8.92 -4.63
C PHE A 52 1.38 10.21 -3.86
N ASP A 53 0.36 10.81 -3.26
CA ASP A 53 0.47 12.04 -2.49
C ASP A 53 0.15 11.80 -1.01
N GLY A 54 0.94 12.43 -0.14
CA GLY A 54 0.76 12.40 1.32
C GLY A 54 1.01 11.03 1.95
N LEU A 55 1.35 11.04 3.23
CA LEU A 55 1.50 9.83 4.04
C LEU A 55 0.73 9.98 5.35
N ILE A 56 0.08 8.89 5.74
CA ILE A 56 -0.61 8.72 7.01
C ILE A 56 0.09 7.59 7.76
N CYS A 57 0.56 7.87 8.96
CA CYS A 57 0.97 6.83 9.89
C CYS A 57 -0.24 6.39 10.71
N MET A 58 -0.85 5.26 10.35
CA MET A 58 -2.04 4.75 11.00
C MET A 58 -1.66 3.76 12.10
N LEU A 59 -1.90 4.14 13.35
CA LEU A 59 -1.59 3.33 14.53
C LEU A 59 -2.82 2.66 15.16
N GLN A 60 -3.97 3.32 15.12
CA GLN A 60 -5.24 2.84 15.69
C GLN A 60 -6.38 3.05 14.68
N PRO A 61 -6.49 2.18 13.65
CA PRO A 61 -7.46 2.34 12.56
C PRO A 61 -8.92 2.44 13.04
N GLU A 62 -9.32 1.63 14.01
CA GLU A 62 -10.73 1.52 14.45
C GLU A 62 -11.23 2.78 15.19
N GLU A 63 -10.32 3.48 15.88
CA GLU A 63 -10.62 4.66 16.69
C GLU A 63 -10.41 5.98 15.92
N SER A 64 -9.62 5.94 14.84
CA SER A 64 -9.20 7.13 14.11
C SER A 64 -10.27 7.67 13.15
N TRP A 65 -10.62 8.95 13.30
CA TRP A 65 -11.45 9.66 12.31
C TRP A 65 -10.77 9.70 10.94
N VAL A 66 -9.44 9.89 10.89
CA VAL A 66 -8.67 9.91 9.63
C VAL A 66 -8.80 8.56 8.91
N ALA A 67 -8.80 7.45 9.65
CA ALA A 67 -8.97 6.13 9.07
C ALA A 67 -10.35 5.96 8.43
N LYS A 68 -11.42 6.39 9.14
CA LYS A 68 -12.80 6.35 8.63
C LYS A 68 -12.96 7.22 7.39
N TRP A 69 -12.39 8.43 7.39
CA TRP A 69 -12.41 9.33 6.24
C TRP A 69 -11.71 8.71 5.02
N GLN A 70 -10.60 8.01 5.26
CA GLN A 70 -9.82 7.34 4.22
C GLN A 70 -10.29 5.92 3.88
N ARG A 71 -11.36 5.41 4.54
CA ARG A 71 -11.87 4.05 4.39
C ARG A 71 -10.84 2.95 4.68
N ILE A 72 -9.95 3.21 5.64
CA ILE A 72 -8.89 2.28 6.09
C ILE A 72 -9.07 1.84 7.54
N GLU A 73 -10.22 2.08 8.16
CA GLU A 73 -10.51 1.76 9.57
C GLU A 73 -10.52 0.26 9.89
N LYS A 74 -10.63 -0.61 8.87
CA LYS A 74 -10.55 -2.08 8.99
C LYS A 74 -9.26 -2.66 8.41
N ARG A 75 -8.24 -1.82 8.20
CA ARG A 75 -6.97 -2.22 7.57
C ARG A 75 -5.86 -2.29 8.62
N MET A 76 -4.78 -2.99 8.29
CA MET A 76 -3.63 -3.19 9.17
C MET A 76 -2.94 -1.89 9.58
N VAL A 77 -2.34 -1.87 10.77
CA VAL A 77 -1.47 -0.76 11.21
C VAL A 77 -0.31 -0.58 10.22
N GLY A 78 0.02 0.67 9.89
CA GLY A 78 1.15 0.98 8.99
C GLY A 78 1.02 2.33 8.29
N LEU A 79 1.83 2.51 7.24
CA LEU A 79 1.81 3.71 6.43
C LEU A 79 0.76 3.57 5.31
N TYR A 80 0.05 4.65 5.03
CA TYR A 80 -0.93 4.74 3.95
C TYR A 80 -0.72 6.02 3.14
N ALA A 81 -0.91 5.95 1.84
CA ALA A 81 -0.99 7.14 1.00
C ALA A 81 -2.34 7.84 1.16
N VAL A 82 -2.35 9.18 1.16
CA VAL A 82 -3.60 9.97 1.16
C VAL A 82 -4.31 9.81 -0.17
N LYS A 83 -3.55 9.77 -1.26
CA LYS A 83 -4.04 9.59 -2.63
C LYS A 83 -3.05 8.73 -3.42
N VAL A 84 -3.56 7.83 -4.24
CA VAL A 84 -2.75 7.03 -5.19
C VAL A 84 -3.12 7.39 -6.63
N VAL A 85 -2.15 7.29 -7.54
CA VAL A 85 -2.36 7.48 -8.98
C VAL A 85 -2.03 6.19 -9.72
N GLY A 86 -3.01 5.66 -10.44
CA GLY A 86 -2.95 4.43 -11.21
C GLY A 86 -4.29 3.70 -11.18
N HIS A 87 -4.39 2.61 -11.93
CA HIS A 87 -5.56 1.75 -11.98
C HIS A 87 -5.14 0.30 -11.77
N LEU A 88 -6.00 -0.47 -11.11
CA LEU A 88 -5.80 -1.91 -11.03
C LEU A 88 -5.98 -2.53 -12.43
N PRO A 89 -5.23 -3.60 -12.75
CA PRO A 89 -5.50 -4.41 -13.93
C PRO A 89 -6.96 -4.89 -14.00
N GLU A 90 -7.47 -5.11 -15.21
CA GLU A 90 -8.83 -5.62 -15.41
C GLU A 90 -9.08 -6.92 -14.63
N GLY A 91 -10.26 -7.04 -14.02
CA GLY A 91 -10.65 -8.19 -13.20
C GLY A 91 -10.25 -8.12 -11.73
N TYR A 92 -9.61 -7.03 -11.28
CA TYR A 92 -9.18 -6.83 -9.89
C TYR A 92 -9.84 -5.62 -9.19
N GLU A 93 -10.87 -5.03 -9.79
CA GLU A 93 -11.62 -3.87 -9.25
C GLU A 93 -12.31 -4.16 -7.90
#